data_AF-A0A920YGY2-F1
#
_entry.id   AF-A0A920YGY2-F1
#
_cell.length_a   1.000
_cell.length_b   1.000
_cell.length_c   1.000
_cell.angle_alpha   90.00
_cell.angle_beta   90.00
_cell.angle_gamma   90.00
#
_symmetry.space_group_name_H-M   'P 1'
#
loop_
_entity.id
_entity.type
_entity.pdbx_description
1 polymer ?
#
loop_
_entity_poly.entity_id
_entity_poly.type
_entity_poly.pdbx_seq_one_letter_code
_entity_poly.pdbx_strand_id
1 'polypeptide(L)' 'MRYPRLIGDVRHGNLVVDVEFYLEDVAIDATHCLLDAGITAVHRMDSPKVMSLQLPSLLDQQQGPLVINLLDRFLRRKTT' A
#
# COMPACT_ATOMS: atom_id res chain seq x y z
N MET A 1 13.53 2.55 -5.56
CA MET A 1 12.50 1.82 -4.78
C MET A 1 13.05 1.53 -3.39
N ARG A 2 12.36 1.90 -2.29
CA ARG A 2 12.90 1.78 -0.91
C ARG A 2 12.88 0.36 -0.31
N TYR A 3 12.00 -0.53 -0.77
CA TYR A 3 11.82 -1.89 -0.22
C TYR A 3 11.90 -2.97 -1.31
N PRO A 4 13.05 -3.13 -2.01
CA PRO A 4 13.17 -3.98 -3.20
C PRO A 4 13.04 -5.49 -2.92
N ARG A 5 13.02 -5.92 -1.66
CA ARG A 5 12.81 -7.32 -1.27
C ARG A 5 11.34 -7.65 -0.96
N LEU A 6 10.51 -6.62 -0.80
CA LEU A 6 9.10 -6.78 -0.44
C LEU A 6 8.18 -6.38 -1.59
N ILE A 7 8.54 -5.33 -2.33
CA ILE A 7 7.73 -4.75 -3.41
C ILE A 7 8.37 -5.12 -4.75
N GLY A 8 7.60 -5.77 -5.61
CA GLY A 8 7.98 -6.10 -6.98
C GLY A 8 7.68 -4.97 -7.96
N ASP A 9 6.53 -4.30 -7.81
CA ASP A 9 6.14 -3.19 -8.68
C ASP A 9 5.20 -2.19 -7.98
N VAL A 10 5.15 -0.96 -8.48
CA VAL A 10 4.19 0.06 -8.09
C VAL A 10 3.60 0.74 -9.33
N ARG A 11 2.29 0.57 -9.53
CA ARG A 11 1.56 1.10 -10.67
C ARG A 11 0.65 2.24 -10.20
N HIS A 12 0.66 3.34 -10.96
CA HIS A 12 -0.08 4.55 -10.62
C HIS A 12 -1.20 4.77 -11.64
N GLY A 13 -2.44 4.79 -11.17
CA GLY A 13 -3.61 5.27 -11.89
C GLY A 13 -4.07 6.63 -11.37
N ASN A 14 -5.10 7.20 -11.99
CA ASN A 14 -5.59 8.55 -11.63
C ASN A 14 -6.11 8.66 -10.19
N LEU A 15 -6.72 7.59 -9.66
CA LEU A 15 -7.32 7.56 -8.31
C LEU A 15 -6.93 6.32 -7.52
N VAL A 16 -5.98 5.54 -8.03
CA VAL A 16 -5.58 4.27 -7.44
C VAL A 16 -4.07 4.11 -7.55
N VAL A 17 -3.44 3.63 -6.49
CA VAL A 17 -2.05 3.17 -6.53
C VAL A 17 -2.03 1.69 -6.21
N ASP A 18 -1.60 0.88 -7.16
CA ASP A 18 -1.44 -0.55 -6.99
C ASP A 18 0.00 -0.83 -6.57
N VAL A 19 0.17 -1.53 -5.46
CA VAL A 19 1.46 -2.01 -4.97
C VAL A 19 1.47 -3.52 -5.07
N GLU A 20 2.37 -4.06 -5.87
CA GLU A 20 2.58 -5.50 -6.01
C GLU A 20 3.71 -5.95 -5.10
N PHE A 21 3.40 -6.89 -4.21
CA PHE A 21 4.33 -7.50 -3.28
C PHE A 21 4.82 -8.85 -3.79
N TYR A 22 6.00 -9.30 -3.36
CA TYR A 22 6.46 -10.65 -3.70
C TYR A 22 5.68 -11.75 -2.97
N LEU A 23 5.16 -11.42 -1.77
CA LEU A 23 4.43 -12.32 -0.86
C LEU A 23 3.02 -11.80 -0.63
N GLU A 24 2.04 -12.71 -0.71
CA GLU A 24 0.62 -12.42 -0.48
C GLU A 24 0.34 -11.95 0.95
N ASP A 25 0.91 -12.63 1.96
CA ASP A 25 0.73 -12.27 3.37
C ASP A 25 1.14 -10.81 3.66
N VAL A 26 2.17 -10.31 2.96
CA VAL A 26 2.62 -8.92 3.09
C VAL A 26 1.60 -7.96 2.48
N ALA A 27 0.96 -8.33 1.36
CA ALA A 27 -0.09 -7.54 0.74
C ALA A 27 -1.35 -7.46 1.62
N ILE A 28 -1.74 -8.57 2.25
CA ILE A 28 -2.86 -8.63 3.20
C ILE A 28 -2.56 -7.75 4.42
N ASP A 29 -1.40 -7.95 5.05
CA ASP A 29 -1.01 -7.19 6.24
C ASP A 29 -0.89 -5.68 5.97
N ALA A 30 -0.35 -5.30 4.80
CA ALA A 30 -0.27 -3.90 4.39
C ALA A 30 -1.67 -3.29 4.19
N THR A 31 -2.59 -4.06 3.61
CA THR A 31 -3.98 -3.66 3.43
C THR A 31 -4.65 -3.41 4.78
N HIS A 32 -4.54 -4.35 5.72
CA HIS A 32 -5.09 -4.19 7.07
C HIS A 32 -4.48 -2.99 7.80
N CYS A 33 -3.16 -2.80 7.71
CA CYS A 33 -2.50 -1.64 8.33
C CYS A 33 -3.06 -0.30 7.84
N LEU A 34 -3.46 -0.20 6.56
CA LEU A 34 -4.08 1.00 6.01
C LEU A 34 -5.53 1.15 6.47
N LEU A 35 -6.30 0.06 6.45
CA LEU A 35 -7.68 0.06 6.90
C LEU A 35 -7.81 0.43 8.39
N ASP A 36 -6.92 -0.09 9.24
CA ASP A 36 -6.84 0.24 10.68
C ASP A 36 -6.52 1.73 10.92
N ALA A 37 -5.86 2.38 9.96
CA ALA A 37 -5.57 3.81 9.98
C ALA A 37 -6.67 4.66 9.32
N GLY A 38 -7.80 4.06 8.93
CA GLY A 38 -8.92 4.74 8.26
C GLY A 38 -8.64 5.08 6.80
N ILE A 39 -7.64 4.46 6.17
CA ILE A 39 -7.28 4.67 4.77
C ILE A 39 -7.79 3.50 3.94
N THR A 40 -8.59 3.81 2.92
CA THR A 40 -9.18 2.79 2.04
C THR A 40 -8.11 2.12 1.18
N ALA A 41 -7.88 0.84 1.45
CA ALA A 41 -7.06 -0.04 0.63
C ALA A 41 -7.80 -1.36 0.38
N VAL A 42 -7.54 -1.97 -0.77
CA VAL A 42 -8.19 -3.21 -1.20
C VAL A 42 -7.13 -4.24 -1.54
N HIS A 43 -7.24 -5.42 -0.94
CA HIS A 43 -6.52 -6.61 -1.38
C HIS A 43 -7.28 -7.24 -2.55
N ARG A 44 -6.58 -7.48 -3.67
CA ARG A 44 -7.21 -7.93 -4.91
C ARG A 44 -7.34 -9.45 -4.96
N MET A 45 -8.57 -9.97 -5.03
CA MET A 45 -8.82 -11.41 -5.12
C MET A 45 -8.33 -12.03 -6.44
N ASP A 46 -8.30 -11.26 -7.53
CA ASP A 46 -7.79 -11.69 -8.84
C ASP A 46 -6.26 -11.59 -8.94
N SER A 47 -5.61 -10.88 -8.01
CA SER A 47 -4.17 -10.75 -7.92
C SER A 47 -3.77 -10.60 -6.45
N PRO A 48 -3.64 -11.71 -5.70
CA PRO A 48 -3.55 -11.68 -4.23
C PRO A 48 -2.23 -11.09 -3.71
N LYS A 49 -1.28 -10.79 -4.60
CA LYS A 49 -0.06 -10.07 -4.28
C LYS A 49 -0.20 -8.56 -4.39
N VAL A 50 -1.36 -8.07 -4.84
CA VAL A 50 -1.59 -6.66 -5.12
C VAL A 50 -2.52 -6.06 -4.08
N MET A 51 -2.06 -4.95 -3.52
CA MET A 51 -2.86 -4.02 -2.73
C MET A 51 -3.14 -2.77 -3.55
N SER A 52 -4.41 -2.42 -3.69
CA SER A 52 -4.87 -1.19 -4.34
C SER A 52 -5.23 -0.15 -3.29
N LEU A 53 -4.39 0.87 -3.16
CA LEU A 53 -4.70 2.07 -2.37
C LEU A 53 -5.68 2.93 -3.15
N GLN A 54 -6.88 3.16 -2.60
CA GLN A 54 -7.84 4.09 -3.17
C GLN A 54 -7.45 5.50 -2.73
N LEU A 55 -7.17 6.36 -3.70
CA LEU A 55 -6.94 7.78 -3.46
C LEU A 55 -8.29 8.49 -3.61
N PRO A 56 -8.94 8.95 -2.52
CA PRO A 56 -10.06 9.86 -2.66
C PRO A 56 -9.66 11.00 -3.62
N SER A 57 -10.53 11.37 -4.55
CA SER A 57 -10.33 12.54 -5.42
C SER A 57 -10.12 13.85 -4.64
N LEU A 58 -10.49 13.83 -3.34
CA LEU A 58 -10.35 14.87 -2.34
C LEU A 58 -9.09 14.74 -1.47
N LEU A 59 -8.16 13.83 -1.76
CA LEU A 59 -6.86 13.81 -1.09
C LEU A 59 -6.12 15.11 -1.42
N ASP A 60 -6.33 16.08 -0.55
CA ASP A 60 -5.58 17.32 -0.50
C ASP A 60 -4.09 16.97 -0.36
N GLN A 61 -3.19 17.80 -0.89
CA GLN A 61 -1.75 17.50 -0.99
C GLN A 61 -1.08 17.12 0.35
N GLN A 62 -1.74 17.38 1.48
CA GLN A 62 -1.26 17.08 2.84
C GLN A 62 -1.40 15.62 3.28
N GLN A 63 -2.35 14.84 2.73
CA GLN A 63 -2.59 13.48 3.22
C GLN A 63 -1.68 12.42 2.58
N GLY A 64 -1.21 12.64 1.35
CA GLY A 64 -0.28 11.72 0.66
C GLY A 64 0.97 11.37 1.48
N PRO A 65 1.70 12.36 2.04
CA PRO A 65 2.86 12.10 2.90
C PRO A 65 2.54 11.27 4.15
N LEU A 66 1.35 11.40 4.74
CA LEU A 66 0.94 10.63 5.92
C LEU A 66 0.75 9.15 5.58
N VAL A 67 0.08 8.87 4.46
CA VAL A 67 -0.10 7.50 3.94
C VAL A 67 1.25 6.85 3.64
N ILE A 68 2.14 7.59 2.97
CA ILE A 68 3.50 7.11 2.66
C ILE A 68 4.28 6.81 3.94
N ASN A 69 4.23 7.69 4.94
CA ASN A 69 4.93 7.50 6.22
C ASN A 69 4.39 6.31 7.01
N LEU A 70 3.07 6.07 6.98
CA LEU A 70 2.46 4.92 7.60
C LEU A 70 2.94 3.62 6.96
N LEU A 71 2.90 3.54 5.62
CA LEU A 71 3.41 2.40 4.87
C LEU A 71 4.91 2.18 5.10
N ASP A 72 5.71 3.25 5.15
CA ASP A 72 7.15 3.17 5.43
C ASP A 72 7.41 2.54 6.81
N ARG A 73 6.66 2.95 7.85
CA ARG A 73 6.77 2.38 9.20
C ARG A 73 6.40 0.90 9.24
N PHE A 74 5.33 0.52 8.54
CA PHE A 74 4.90 -0.88 8.44
C PHE A 74 5.97 -1.74 7.77
N LEU A 75 6.45 -1.32 6.58
CA LEU A 75 7.40 -2.11 5.79
C LEU A 75 8.76 -2.27 6.48
N ARG A 76 9.23 -1.27 7.22
CA ARG A 76 10.46 -1.40 8.04
C ARG A 76 10.37 -2.52 9.07
N ARG A 77 9.22 -2.69 9.72
CA ARG A 77 9.01 -3.75 10.71
C ARG A 77 9.07 -5.16 10.11
N LYS A 78 8.82 -5.30 8.80
CA LYS A 78 8.90 -6.57 8.06
C LYS A 78 10.29 -6.87 7.50
N THR A 79 11.19 -5.89 7.53
CA THR A 79 12.60 -6.06 7.08
C THR A 79 13.59 -6.27 8.24
N THR A 80 13.14 -6.14 9.48
CA THR A 80 13.95 -6.32 10.70
C THR A 80 13.73 -7.72 11.26
#